data_AF-A0A496RHR4-F1
#
_entry.id   AF-A0A496RHR4-F1
#
_cell.length_a   1.000
_cell.length_b   1.000
_cell.length_c   1.000
_cell.angle_alpha   90.00
_cell.angle_beta   90.00
_cell.angle_gamma   90.00
#
_symmetry.space_group_name_H-M   'P 1'
#
loop_
_entity.id
_entity.type
_entity.pdbx_description
1 polymer ?
#
loop_
_entity_poly.entity_id
_entity_poly.type
_entity_poly.pdbx_seq_one_letter_code
_entity_poly.pdbx_strand_id
1 'polypeptide(L)' 'MGSCKDLAARLKQHNQNCVCSTKHRGPFRIIYREVHASKTKARKREKELKHYKGSAVFKRVITQSPSSSLV' A
#
# COMPACT_ATOMS: atom_id res chain seq x y z
N MET A 1 3.56 3.30 3.40
CA MET A 1 2.22 2.69 3.57
C MET A 1 1.25 3.77 3.93
N GLY A 2 0.07 3.76 3.31
CA GLY A 2 -0.96 4.76 3.53
C GLY A 2 -2.30 4.23 3.04
N SER A 3 -3.36 4.90 3.47
CA SER A 3 -4.73 4.66 3.06
C SER A 3 -5.17 5.78 2.12
N CYS A 4 -5.94 5.42 1.10
CA CYS A 4 -6.49 6.35 0.14
C CYS A 4 -7.85 5.82 -0.35
N LYS A 5 -8.71 6.74 -0.81
CA LYS A 5 -9.97 6.40 -1.48
C LYS A 5 -9.70 5.90 -2.90
N ASP A 6 -8.83 6.61 -3.61
CA ASP A 6 -8.53 6.37 -5.03
C ASP A 6 -7.07 5.92 -5.22
N LEU A 7 -6.87 4.60 -5.23
CA LEU A 7 -5.55 3.98 -5.34
C LEU A 7 -4.86 4.29 -6.69
N ALA A 8 -5.61 4.25 -7.79
CA ALA A 8 -5.09 4.49 -9.14
C ALA A 8 -4.59 5.93 -9.32
N ALA A 9 -5.38 6.91 -8.88
CA ALA A 9 -5.00 8.32 -8.93
C ALA A 9 -3.74 8.58 -8.10
N ARG A 10 -3.67 8.01 -6.88
CA ARG A 10 -2.50 8.14 -6.02
C ARG A 10 -1.26 7.49 -6.63
N LEU A 11 -1.39 6.29 -7.20
CA LEU A 11 -0.26 5.63 -7.86
C LEU A 11 0.27 6.47 -9.03
N LYS A 12 -0.63 7.01 -9.85
CA LYS A 12 -0.28 7.91 -10.97
C LYS A 12 0.47 9.15 -10.48
N GLN A 13 -0.04 9.84 -9.44
CA GLN A 13 0.62 11.01 -8.87
C GLN A 13 2.01 10.71 -8.28
N HIS A 14 2.16 9.55 -7.63
CA HIS A 14 3.43 9.13 -7.04
C HIS A 14 4.45 8.77 -8.13
N ASN A 15 4.01 8.11 -9.21
CA ASN A 15 4.84 7.75 -10.37
C ASN A 15 5.18 8.96 -11.25
N GLN A 16 4.34 9.99 -11.27
CA GLN A 16 4.58 11.25 -11.99
C GLN A 16 5.47 12.23 -11.20
N ASN A 17 6.03 11.81 -10.05
CA ASN A 17 6.85 12.65 -9.18
C ASN A 17 6.16 13.95 -8.74
N CYS A 18 4.82 14.02 -8.78
CA CYS A 18 4.06 15.21 -8.39
C CYS A 18 4.11 15.49 -6.88
N VAL A 19 4.57 14.52 -6.08
CA VAL A 19 4.67 14.63 -4.63
C VAL A 19 6.13 14.76 -4.21
N CYS A 20 6.47 15.86 -3.53
CA CYS A 20 7.85 16.14 -3.07
C CYS A 20 8.45 14.98 -2.27
N SER A 21 7.65 14.31 -1.42
CA SER A 21 8.10 13.19 -0.58
C SER A 21 8.43 11.90 -1.35
N THR A 22 7.98 11.77 -2.59
CA THR A 22 8.24 10.60 -3.45
C THR A 22 9.03 10.93 -4.71
N LYS A 23 9.33 12.22 -4.93
CA LYS A 23 10.22 12.71 -5.98
C LYS A 23 11.57 11.97 -5.86
N HIS A 24 12.03 11.35 -6.95
CA HIS A 24 13.23 10.50 -7.06
C HIS A 24 13.14 9.06 -6.53
N ARG A 25 11.99 8.58 -6.04
CA ARG A 25 11.87 7.18 -5.59
C ARG A 25 11.42 6.19 -6.68
N GLY A 26 11.36 6.67 -7.93
CA GLY A 26 11.06 5.84 -9.10
C GLY A 26 9.59 5.38 -9.17
N PRO A 27 9.26 4.56 -10.18
CA PRO A 27 7.90 4.05 -10.33
C PRO A 27 7.57 3.09 -9.18
N PHE A 28 6.55 3.45 -8.40
CA PHE A 28 5.99 2.60 -7.37
C PHE A 28 5.17 1.49 -8.02
N ARG A 29 5.39 0.26 -7.55
CA ARG A 29 4.55 -0.91 -7.89
C ARG A 29 3.79 -1.35 -6.64
N ILE A 30 2.50 -1.66 -6.82
CA ILE A 30 1.64 -2.11 -5.73
C ILE A 30 1.87 -3.61 -5.54
N ILE A 31 2.40 -3.97 -4.37
CA ILE A 31 2.62 -5.37 -3.99
C ILE A 31 1.44 -5.89 -3.14
N TYR A 32 0.76 -4.99 -2.44
CA TYR A 32 -0.33 -5.33 -1.54
C TYR A 32 -1.32 -4.18 -1.42
N ARG A 33 -2.63 -4.50 -1.46
CA ARG A 33 -3.73 -3.58 -1.19
C ARG A 33 -4.86 -4.32 -0.47
N GLU A 34 -5.54 -3.62 0.42
CA GLU A 34 -6.77 -4.08 1.05
C GLU A 34 -7.85 -3.01 0.88
N VAL A 35 -9.10 -3.44 0.71
CA VAL A 35 -10.26 -2.54 0.65
C VAL A 35 -11.02 -2.65 1.97
N HIS A 36 -11.36 -1.51 2.55
CA HIS A 36 -12.07 -1.42 3.83
C HIS A 36 -13.30 -0.53 3.66
N ALA A 37 -14.43 -0.94 4.22
CA ALA A 37 -15.68 -0.18 4.13
C ALA A 37 -15.68 1.14 4.91
N SER A 38 -14.82 1.28 5.93
CA SER A 38 -14.74 2.47 6.77
C SER A 38 -13.31 2.97 6.89
N LYS A 39 -13.15 4.30 6.85
CA LYS A 39 -11.88 5.00 7.05
C LYS A 39 -11.23 4.66 8.39
N THR A 40 -12.05 4.43 9.43
CA THR A 40 -11.55 4.07 10.77
C THR A 40 -10.91 2.68 10.77
N LYS A 41 -11.55 1.70 10.12
CA LYS A 41 -10.99 0.34 9.95
C LYS A 41 -9.71 0.37 9.12
N ALA A 42 -9.71 1.12 8.01
CA ALA A 42 -8.53 1.29 7.16
C ALA A 42 -7.33 1.88 7.94
N ARG A 43 -7.58 2.90 8.78
CA ARG A 43 -6.53 3.52 9.61
C ARG A 43 -6.01 2.60 10.71
N LYS A 44 -6.91 1.86 11.38
CA LYS A 44 -6.51 0.87 12.40
C LYS A 44 -5.61 -0.19 11.78
N ARG A 45 -6.01 -0.71 10.63
CA ARG A 45 -5.26 -1.71 9.88
C ARG A 45 -3.92 -1.20 9.37
N GLU A 46 -3.87 0.05 8.88
CA GLU A 46 -2.62 0.72 8.51
C GLU A 46 -1.66 0.84 9.70
N LYS A 47 -2.18 1.18 10.89
CA LYS A 47 -1.39 1.26 12.13
C LYS A 47 -0.85 -0.11 12.55
N GLU A 48 -1.66 -1.16 12.46
CA GLU A 48 -1.24 -2.54 12.72
C GLU A 48 -0.14 -2.97 11.75
N LEU A 49 -0.30 -2.73 10.44
CA LEU A 49 0.73 -3.04 9.45
C LEU A 49 2.03 -2.27 9.67
N LYS A 50 1.94 -0.99 10.06
CA LYS A 50 3.12 -0.20 10.44
C LYS A 50 3.79 -0.75 11.70
N HIS A 51 3.02 -1.25 12.66
CA HIS A 51 3.54 -1.86 13.88
C HIS A 51 4.24 -3.20 13.57
N TYR A 52 3.67 -4.03 12.71
CA TYR A 52 4.27 -5.29 12.28
C TYR A 52 5.43 -5.13 11.29
N LYS A 53 5.78 -3.91 10.89
CA LYS A 53 6.83 -3.62 9.91
C LYS A 53 8.19 -4.13 10.40
N GLY A 54 8.58 -5.32 9.92
CA GLY A 54 9.81 -6.03 10.32
C GLY A 54 9.55 -7.42 10.92
N SER A 55 8.33 -7.68 11.39
CA SER A 55 7.94 -8.98 11.95
C SER A 55 7.70 -10.03 10.85
N ALA A 56 7.87 -11.31 11.20
CA ALA A 56 7.56 -12.43 10.31
C ALA A 56 6.09 -12.40 9.82
N VAL A 57 5.18 -11.87 10.65
CA VAL A 57 3.76 -11.66 10.33
C VAL A 57 3.60 -10.75 9.10
N PHE A 58 4.36 -9.66 9.01
CA PHE A 58 4.27 -8.74 7.89
C PHE A 58 4.71 -9.38 6.57
N LYS A 59 5.77 -10.19 6.61
CA LYS A 59 6.19 -10.97 5.44
C LYS A 59 5.09 -11.94 5.02
N ARG A 60 4.49 -12.68 5.96
CA ARG A 60 3.37 -13.59 5.68
C ARG A 60 2.19 -12.87 5.02
N VAL A 61 1.78 -11.72 5.55
CA VAL A 61 0.64 -10.94 5.02
C VAL A 61 0.89 -10.52 3.57
N ILE A 62 2.10 -10.07 3.24
CA ILE A 62 2.43 -9.68 1.86
C ILE A 62 2.56 -10.90 0.95
N THR A 63 3.19 -11.98 1.41
CA THR A 63 3.41 -13.20 0.61
C THR A 63 2.11 -13.96 0.35
N GLN A 64 1.18 -13.99 1.31
CA GLN A 64 -0.10 -14.69 1.18
C GLN A 64 -1.15 -13.93 0.36
N SER A 65 -0.84 -12.71 -0.05
CA SER A 65 -1.69 -12.00 -1.00
C SER A 65 -1.14 -12.29 -2.39
N PRO A 66 -1.67 -13.31 -3.11
CA PRO A 66 -1.28 -13.49 -4.49
C PRO A 66 -1.63 -12.20 -5.21
N SER A 67 -0.58 -11.48 -5.63
CA SER A 67 -0.65 -10.68 -6.84
C SER A 67 -1.27 -11.59 -7.88
N SER A 68 -2.56 -11.37 -8.14
CA SER A 68 -3.35 -12.09 -9.13
C SER A 68 -2.46 -12.50 -10.28
N SER A 69 -2.29 -13.81 -10.44
CA SER A 69 -1.92 -14.43 -11.68
C SER A 69 -2.92 -13.91 -12.73
N LEU A 70 -2.49 -12.90 -13.48
CA LEU A 70 -3.07 -12.52 -14.77
C LEU A 70 -1.89 -12.29 -15.70
N VAL A 71 -1.29 -13.41 -16.09
CA VAL A 71 -0.91 -13.78 -17.46
C VAL A 71 -0.86 -15.29 -17.53
#